data_AF-W7KZL5-F1
#
_entry.id   AF-W7KZL5-F1
#
_cell.length_a   1.000
_cell.length_b   1.000
_cell.length_c   1.000
_cell.angle_alpha   90.00
_cell.angle_beta   90.00
_cell.angle_gamma   90.00
#
_symmetry.space_group_name_H-M   'P 1'
#
loop_
_entity.id
_entity.type
_entity.pdbx_description
1 polymer ?
#
loop_
_entity_poly.entity_id
_entity_poly.type
_entity_poly.pdbx_seq_one_letter_code
_entity_poly.pdbx_strand_id
1 'polypeptide(L)' 'MIRIFWLIVVDQQTGYFHNAQMASKNEADTFEDMKYKFEQKFPKYIVIHGGPGLDTRPTFYEGLPQVG' A
#
# COMPACT_ATOMS: atom_id res chain seq x y z
N MET A 1 -2.33 -19.31 -1.23
CA MET A 1 -3.47 -18.36 -1.28
C MET A 1 -2.94 -17.00 -1.73
N ILE A 2 -3.75 -16.11 -2.33
CA ILE A 2 -3.30 -14.73 -2.62
C ILE A 2 -3.65 -13.87 -1.42
N ARG A 3 -2.66 -13.17 -0.86
CA ARG A 3 -2.85 -12.20 0.22
C ARG A 3 -2.81 -10.79 -0.34
N ILE A 4 -3.79 -9.97 0.00
CA ILE A 4 -3.87 -8.57 -0.43
C ILE A 4 -3.49 -7.67 0.74
N PHE A 5 -2.72 -6.63 0.45
CA PHE A 5 -2.33 -5.60 1.38
C PHE A 5 -2.87 -4.27 0.89
N TRP A 6 -3.47 -3.49 1.78
CA TRP A 6 -3.75 -2.09 1.55
C TRP A 6 -2.58 -1.26 2.05
N LEU A 7 -2.23 -0.22 1.29
CA LEU A 7 -1.13 0.67 1.58
C LEU A 7 -1.62 2.12 1.48
N ILE A 8 -1.17 2.96 2.39
CA ILE A 8 -1.26 4.42 2.27
C ILE A 8 0.12 4.91 1.89
N VAL A 9 0.16 5.71 0.83
CA VAL A 9 1.40 6.21 0.26
C VAL A 9 1.34 7.71 0.10
N VAL A 10 2.48 8.36 0.11
CA VAL A 10 2.62 9.79 -0.19
C VAL A 10 3.41 9.96 -1.49
N ASP A 11 2.88 10.74 -2.41
CA ASP A 11 3.61 11.17 -3.61
C ASP A 11 4.70 12.17 -3.19
N GLN A 12 5.97 11.86 -3.45
CA GLN A 12 7.08 12.68 -3.00
C GLN A 12 7.17 14.04 -3.70
N GLN A 13 6.57 14.20 -4.88
CA GLN A 13 6.63 15.44 -5.65
C GLN A 13 5.53 16.40 -5.22
N THR A 14 4.34 15.87 -4.93
CA THR A 14 3.14 16.67 -4.66
C THR A 14 2.74 16.69 -3.18
N GLY A 15 3.25 15.76 -2.38
CA GLY A 15 2.88 15.59 -0.98
C GLY A 15 1.49 15.00 -0.76
N TYR A 16 0.77 14.60 -1.83
CA TYR A 16 -0.58 14.04 -1.71
C TYR A 16 -0.55 12.59 -1.24
N PHE A 17 -1.53 12.25 -0.40
CA PHE A 17 -1.75 10.89 0.07
C PHE A 17 -2.62 10.11 -0.92
N HIS A 18 -2.25 8.86 -1.17
CA HIS A 18 -2.98 7.94 -2.03
C HIS A 18 -3.19 6.58 -1.36
N ASN A 19 -4.25 5.90 -1.79
CA ASN A 19 -4.47 4.48 -1.55
C ASN A 19 -3.71 3.65 -2.59
N ALA A 20 -3.06 2.58 -2.15
CA ALA A 20 -2.46 1.59 -3.02
C ALA A 20 -2.79 0.17 -2.53
N GLN A 21 -2.63 -0.81 -3.42
CA GLN A 21 -2.84 -2.21 -3.10
C GLN A 21 -1.70 -3.05 -3.67
N MET A 22 -1.28 -4.06 -2.91
CA MET A 22 -0.30 -5.04 -3.32
C MET A 22 -0.84 -6.44 -3.08
N ALA A 23 -0.68 -7.32 -4.06
CA ALA A 23 -1.03 -8.73 -3.92
C ALA A 23 0.27 -9.56 -3.82
N SER A 24 0.32 -10.46 -2.83
CA SER A 24 1.38 -11.45 -2.73
C SER A 24 0.85 -12.86 -2.90
N LYS A 25 1.62 -13.68 -3.62
CA LYS A 25 1.42 -15.14 -3.72
C LYS A 25 2.12 -15.89 -2.57
N ASN A 26 2.97 -15.20 -1.82
CA ASN A 26 3.69 -15.75 -0.68
C ASN A 26 2.98 -15.34 0.62
N GLU A 27 2.45 -16.32 1.36
CA GLU A 27 1.71 -16.04 2.59
C GLU A 27 2.62 -15.54 3.73
N ALA A 28 3.92 -15.84 3.67
CA ALA A 28 4.90 -15.38 4.62
C ALA A 28 5.32 -13.91 4.42
N ASP A 29 4.97 -13.30 3.29
CA ASP A 29 5.26 -11.89 3.07
C ASP A 29 4.56 -11.02 4.12
N THR A 30 5.33 -10.12 4.72
CA THR A 30 4.88 -9.17 5.74
C THR A 30 4.49 -7.83 5.13
N PHE A 31 3.94 -6.94 5.96
CA PHE A 31 3.71 -5.55 5.55
C PHE A 31 5.03 -4.87 5.12
N GLU A 32 6.13 -5.08 5.84
CA GLU A 32 7.43 -4.47 5.49
C GLU A 32 7.96 -4.99 4.15
N ASP A 33 7.78 -6.27 3.84
CA ASP A 33 8.13 -6.83 2.54
C ASP A 33 7.31 -6.18 1.41
N MET A 34 6.02 -5.95 1.65
CA MET A 34 5.13 -5.30 0.67
C MET A 34 5.44 -3.83 0.50
N LYS A 35 5.75 -3.14 1.58
CA LYS A 35 6.26 -1.77 1.55
C LYS A 35 7.50 -1.68 0.67
N TYR A 36 8.52 -2.49 0.97
CA TYR A 36 9.76 -2.49 0.20
C TYR A 36 9.51 -2.78 -1.29
N LYS A 37 8.74 -3.83 -1.61
CA LYS A 37 8.42 -4.17 -3.01
C LYS A 37 7.62 -3.07 -3.71
N PHE A 38 6.74 -2.38 -3.00
CA PHE A 38 5.96 -1.28 -3.56
C PHE A 38 6.86 -0.07 -3.89
N GLU A 39 7.69 0.36 -2.95
CA GLU A 39 8.60 1.50 -3.13
C GLU A 39 9.64 1.24 -4.24
N GLN A 40 10.10 0.00 -4.40
CA GLN A 40 10.96 -0.39 -5.54
C GLN A 40 10.22 -0.28 -6.89
N LYS A 41 8.94 -0.67 -6.93
CA LYS A 41 8.13 -0.64 -8.15
C LYS A 41 7.67 0.78 -8.52
N PHE A 42 7.40 1.61 -7.52
CA PHE A 42 6.89 2.96 -7.69
C PHE A 42 7.73 3.98 -6.91
N PRO A 43 8.93 4.34 -7.42
CA PRO A 43 9.92 5.12 -6.67
C PRO A 43 9.50 6.57 -6.37
N LYS A 44 8.41 7.07 -6.98
CA LYS A 44 7.85 8.39 -6.67
C LYS A 44 6.98 8.42 -5.40
N TYR A 45 6.68 7.26 -4.82
CA TYR A 45 5.83 7.12 -3.65
C TYR A 45 6.63 6.55 -2.47
N ILE A 46 6.32 7.04 -1.27
CA ILE A 46 6.76 6.42 -0.01
C ILE A 46 5.55 5.81 0.69
N VAL A 47 5.68 4.60 1.23
CA VAL A 47 4.65 3.95 2.04
C VAL A 47 4.77 4.42 3.48
N ILE A 48 3.68 4.98 3.99
CA ILE A 48 3.60 5.51 5.35
C ILE A 48 2.81 4.61 6.30
N HIS A 49 1.85 3.85 5.77
CA HIS A 49 1.03 2.94 6.57
C HIS A 49 0.41 1.85 5.69
N GLY A 50 -0.08 0.79 6.31
CA GLY A 50 -0.71 -0.30 5.59
C GLY A 50 -0.93 -1.53 6.45
N GLY A 51 -1.56 -2.53 5.85
CA GLY A 51 -1.87 -3.78 6.53
C GLY A 51 -2.41 -4.85 5.60
N PRO A 52 -2.47 -6.11 6.07
CA PRO A 52 -3.05 -7.21 5.33
C PRO A 52 -4.58 -7.21 5.38
N GLY A 53 -5.21 -7.67 4.31
CA GLY A 53 -6.67 -7.79 4.18
C GLY A 53 -7.31 -6.45 3.85
N LEU A 54 -7.88 -6.31 2.64
CA LEU A 54 -8.46 -5.04 2.19
C LEU A 54 -9.64 -4.59 3.08
N ASP A 55 -10.34 -5.57 3.66
CA ASP A 55 -11.42 -5.42 4.63
C ASP A 55 -10.98 -4.87 5.99
N THR A 56 -9.68 -4.95 6.32
CA THR A 56 -9.14 -4.41 7.57
C THR A 56 -8.76 -2.93 7.47
N ARG A 57 -8.87 -2.33 6.29
CA ARG A 57 -8.49 -0.94 6.05
C ARG A 57 -9.39 0.00 6.86
N PRO A 58 -8.82 0.91 7.68
CA PRO A 58 -9.61 1.91 8.38
C PRO A 58 -10.44 2.77 7.42
N THR A 59 -11.71 2.99 7.75
CA THR A 59 -12.67 3.75 6.93
C THR A 59 -12.20 5.17 6.60
N PHE A 60 -11.44 5.79 7.52
CA PHE A 60 -10.84 7.11 7.32
C PHE A 60 -9.96 7.20 6.07
N TYR A 61 -9.33 6.09 5.64
CA TYR A 61 -8.45 6.09 4.48
C TYR A 61 -9.16 5.75 3.16
N GLU A 62 -10.41 5.29 3.18
CA GLU A 62 -11.09 4.81 1.96
C GLU A 62 -11.34 5.89 0.93
N GLY A 63 -11.46 7.15 1.37
CA GLY A 63 -11.68 8.30 0.49
C GLY A 63 -10.43 8.87 -0.18
N LEU A 64 -9.23 8.33 0.11
CA LEU A 64 -8.01 8.79 -0.55
C LEU A 64 -7.96 8.35 -2.02
N PRO A 65 -7.43 9.21 -2.92
CA PRO A 65 -7.30 8.87 -4.34
C PRO A 65 -6.44 7.63 -4.52
N GLN A 66 -6.79 6.77 -5.46
CA GLN A 66 -6.03 5.54 -5.71
C GLN A 66 -4.79 5.82 -6.56
N VAL A 67 -3.70 5.12 -6.28
CA VAL A 67 -2.55 5.05 -7.20
C VAL A 67 -3.01 4.30 -8.45
N GLY A 68 -2.92 4.97 -9.60
CA GLY A 68 -3.21 4.41 -10.92
C GLY A 68 -2.12 3.50 -11.45
#